data_AF-A0AAD2A9L7-F1
#
_entry.id   AF-A0AAD2A9L7-F1
#
_cell.length_a   1.000
_cell.length_b   1.000
_cell.length_c   1.000
_cell.angle_alpha   90.00
_cell.angle_beta   90.00
_cell.angle_gamma   90.00
#
_symmetry.space_group_name_H-M   'P 1'
#
loop_
_entity.id
_entity.type
_entity.pdbx_description
1 polymer ?
#
loop_
_entity_poly.entity_id
_entity_poly.type
_entity_poly.pdbx_seq_one_letter_code
_entity_poly.pdbx_strand_id
1 'polypeptide(L)'
;MLAIFHKAFAHPPEELNSPASLKSSKKPKSPEETLQEFLSSHPTNTFSLSFGDAAVLAYVRADRHSLCHQNERLFCGYDDIYCVFMGSLNNLCAQIKQYGLARNANEAMLVIEAYRTLRDRGPYPADQVIKDLDGSFAFVVYDSKVGTVFTALGSDGGVKLYWGIAADGSVVISDDLEVIKASCAKSFAPFPAGCIFHSEGGLMSFEHPMNKLRAMPRVDSEGVMCGSNFKVDHYARVDSIPRVGSEANWAEWNPHEP
;
A
#
# COMPACT_ATOMS: atom_id res chain seq x y z
N MET A 1 8.34 -9.51 -1.82
CA MET A 1 6.93 -9.59 -2.24
C MET A 1 6.75 -8.75 -3.49
N LEU A 2 5.75 -9.09 -4.30
CA LEU A 2 5.35 -8.39 -5.50
C LEU A 2 3.81 -8.41 -5.52
N ALA A 3 3.20 -7.26 -5.70
CA ALA A 3 1.77 -7.14 -5.95
C ALA A 3 1.57 -6.26 -7.17
N ILE A 4 0.74 -6.71 -8.11
CA ILE A 4 0.41 -5.98 -9.32
C ILE A 4 -1.11 -5.85 -9.38
N PHE A 5 -1.60 -4.64 -9.56
CA PHE A 5 -3.01 -4.33 -9.62
C PHE A 5 -3.32 -3.61 -10.93
N HIS A 6 -4.27 -4.15 -11.68
CA HIS A 6 -4.67 -3.53 -12.93
C HIS A 6 -5.25 -2.13 -12.69
N LYS A 7 -5.01 -1.21 -13.63
CA LYS A 7 -5.39 0.22 -13.53
C LYS A 7 -6.87 0.48 -13.21
N ALA A 8 -7.73 -0.50 -13.47
CA ALA A 8 -9.17 -0.40 -13.17
C ALA A 8 -9.48 -0.57 -11.67
N PHE A 9 -8.56 -1.16 -10.90
CA PHE A 9 -8.75 -1.51 -9.49
C PHE A 9 -7.87 -0.69 -8.54
N ALA A 10 -6.81 -0.06 -9.03
CA ALA A 10 -5.92 0.77 -8.22
C ALA A 10 -5.53 2.05 -8.96
N HIS A 11 -5.79 3.19 -8.31
CA HIS A 11 -5.56 4.53 -8.85
C HIS A 11 -4.48 5.23 -8.01
N PRO A 12 -3.19 5.08 -8.33
CA PRO A 12 -2.14 5.79 -7.62
C PRO A 12 -2.17 7.28 -8.00
N PRO A 13 -1.60 8.18 -7.18
CA PRO A 13 -1.51 9.59 -7.53
C PRO A 13 -0.74 9.79 -8.85
N GLU A 14 -1.22 10.70 -9.69
CA GLU A 14 -0.66 10.93 -11.04
C GLU A 14 0.81 11.33 -11.01
N GLU A 15 1.26 11.96 -9.94
CA GLU A 15 2.63 12.43 -9.75
C GLU A 15 3.66 11.29 -9.58
N LEU A 16 3.18 10.05 -9.40
CA LEU A 16 4.02 8.86 -9.46
C LEU A 16 4.45 8.54 -10.91
N ASN A 17 3.68 8.99 -11.90
CA ASN A 17 4.00 8.77 -13.31
C ASN A 17 5.04 9.78 -13.80
N SER A 18 6.20 9.29 -14.23
CA SER A 18 7.22 10.14 -14.86
C SER A 18 7.13 10.04 -16.39
N PRO A 19 6.97 11.17 -17.11
CA PRO A 19 7.05 11.18 -18.57
C PRO A 19 8.45 10.80 -19.09
N ALA A 20 9.47 10.79 -18.24
CA ALA A 20 10.82 10.37 -18.61
C ALA A 20 10.92 8.87 -18.90
N SER A 21 9.98 8.05 -18.40
CA SER A 21 9.93 6.60 -18.65
C SER A 21 9.78 6.24 -20.13
N LEU A 22 9.20 7.13 -20.94
CA LEU A 22 9.07 6.96 -22.39
C LEU A 22 10.37 7.31 -23.14
N LYS A 23 11.22 8.13 -22.54
CA LYS A 23 12.48 8.63 -23.12
C LYS A 23 13.71 7.89 -22.61
N SER A 24 13.58 7.10 -21.54
CA SER A 24 14.68 6.31 -21.00
C SER A 24 15.03 5.12 -21.89
N SER A 25 16.29 4.70 -21.83
CA SER A 25 16.78 3.49 -22.51
C SER A 25 16.04 2.22 -22.07
N LYS A 26 15.60 2.18 -20.81
CA LYS A 26 14.73 1.12 -20.26
C LYS A 26 13.27 1.56 -20.37
N LYS A 27 12.46 0.73 -21.04
CA LYS A 27 11.01 0.92 -21.11
C LYS A 27 10.32 0.21 -19.95
N PRO A 28 9.16 0.71 -19.48
CA PRO A 28 8.35 -0.02 -18.52
C PRO A 28 7.87 -1.34 -19.16
N LYS A 29 7.70 -2.36 -18.33
CA LYS A 29 7.29 -3.72 -18.73
C LYS A 29 5.80 -3.93 -18.55
N SER A 30 5.26 -4.97 -19.18
CA SER A 30 3.89 -5.42 -18.88
C SER A 30 3.84 -6.15 -17.52
N PRO A 31 2.67 -6.22 -16.86
CA PRO A 31 2.47 -7.00 -15.65
C PRO A 31 2.96 -8.45 -15.77
N GLU A 32 2.69 -9.10 -16.91
CA GLU A 32 3.07 -10.49 -17.17
C GLU A 32 4.59 -10.65 -17.25
N GLU A 33 5.27 -9.76 -17.97
CA GLU A 33 6.73 -9.75 -18.06
C GLU A 33 7.38 -9.53 -16.69
N THR A 34 6.85 -8.58 -15.91
CA THR A 34 7.29 -8.32 -14.54
C THR A 34 7.14 -9.55 -13.65
N LEU A 35 5.99 -10.23 -13.72
CA LEU A 35 5.76 -11.45 -12.94
C LEU A 35 6.74 -12.55 -13.35
N GLN A 36 6.92 -12.80 -14.65
CA GLN A 36 7.83 -13.84 -15.14
C GLN A 36 9.28 -13.60 -14.73
N GLU A 37 9.76 -12.35 -14.81
CA GLU A 37 11.10 -11.99 -14.34
C GLU A 37 11.25 -12.15 -12.82
N PHE A 38 10.23 -11.77 -12.06
CA PHE A 38 10.22 -11.97 -10.61
C PHE A 38 10.28 -13.45 -10.22
N LEU A 39 9.52 -14.30 -10.90
CA LEU A 39 9.55 -15.74 -10.68
C LEU A 39 10.90 -16.34 -11.11
N SER A 40 11.44 -15.89 -12.24
CA SER A 40 12.73 -16.38 -12.76
C SER A 40 13.92 -15.99 -11.89
N SER A 41 13.87 -14.84 -11.23
CA SER A 41 14.91 -14.41 -10.28
C SER A 41 14.91 -15.22 -8.98
N HIS A 42 13.81 -15.92 -8.66
CA HIS A 42 13.66 -16.68 -7.44
C HIS A 42 13.00 -18.06 -7.69
N PRO A 43 13.67 -18.97 -8.43
CA PRO A 43 13.04 -20.18 -8.99
C PRO A 43 12.60 -21.23 -7.94
N THR A 44 13.18 -21.22 -6.74
CA THR A 44 12.99 -22.30 -5.75
C THR A 44 12.04 -21.97 -4.62
N ASN A 45 11.84 -20.69 -4.31
CA ASN A 45 11.13 -20.23 -3.11
C ASN A 45 10.00 -19.25 -3.42
N THR A 46 9.53 -19.18 -4.66
CA THR A 46 8.44 -18.28 -5.06
C THR A 46 7.08 -18.96 -4.99
N PHE A 47 6.09 -18.15 -4.65
CA PHE A 47 4.68 -18.45 -4.80
C PHE A 47 4.00 -17.27 -5.48
N SER A 48 3.05 -17.54 -6.37
CA SER A 48 2.22 -16.51 -6.99
C SER A 48 0.76 -16.95 -7.06
N LEU A 49 -0.12 -15.97 -6.98
CA LEU A 49 -1.56 -16.11 -7.10
C LEU A 49 -2.05 -15.02 -8.04
N SER A 50 -2.79 -15.42 -9.08
CA SER A 50 -3.33 -14.50 -10.09
C SER A 50 -4.85 -14.53 -10.02
N PHE A 51 -5.47 -13.36 -10.11
CA PHE A 51 -6.91 -13.15 -10.00
C PHE A 51 -7.48 -12.68 -11.34
N GLY A 52 -7.29 -13.52 -12.37
CA GLY A 52 -7.57 -13.13 -13.75
C GLY A 52 -6.76 -11.89 -14.14
N ASP A 53 -7.41 -10.93 -14.80
CA ASP A 53 -6.79 -9.68 -15.24
C ASP A 53 -6.78 -8.59 -14.15
N ALA A 54 -7.31 -8.88 -12.95
CA ALA A 54 -7.50 -7.87 -11.92
C ALA A 54 -6.24 -7.61 -11.08
N ALA A 55 -5.62 -8.69 -10.59
CA ALA A 55 -4.49 -8.59 -9.67
C ALA A 55 -3.58 -9.83 -9.72
N VAL A 56 -2.33 -9.62 -9.36
CA VAL A 56 -1.35 -10.67 -9.12
C VAL A 56 -0.65 -10.41 -7.78
N LEU A 57 -0.60 -11.41 -6.92
CA LEU A 57 0.18 -11.40 -5.70
C LEU A 57 1.26 -12.47 -5.79
N ALA A 58 2.51 -12.11 -5.59
CA ALA A 58 3.62 -13.03 -5.53
C ALA A 58 4.52 -12.74 -4.32
N TYR A 59 5.10 -13.76 -3.74
CA TYR A 59 6.06 -13.59 -2.67
C TYR A 59 7.13 -14.67 -2.70
N VAL A 60 8.29 -14.33 -2.14
CA VAL A 60 9.42 -15.23 -1.95
C VAL A 60 9.42 -15.64 -0.49
N ARG A 61 9.30 -16.93 -0.22
CA ARG A 61 9.41 -17.50 1.12
C ARG A 61 10.79 -17.19 1.69
N ALA A 62 10.84 -16.65 2.90
CA ALA A 62 12.11 -16.38 3.57
C ALA A 62 12.85 -17.70 3.84
N ASP A 63 14.15 -17.74 3.52
CA ASP A 63 15.01 -18.84 3.91
C ASP A 63 15.30 -18.76 5.41
N ARG A 64 14.77 -19.75 6.14
CA ARG A 64 14.88 -19.88 7.60
C ARG A 64 16.32 -20.01 8.09
N HIS A 65 17.29 -20.23 7.20
CA HIS A 65 18.70 -20.37 7.52
C HIS A 65 19.50 -19.06 7.48
N SER A 66 18.93 -17.97 6.92
CA SER A 66 19.63 -16.69 6.83
C SER A 66 19.36 -15.82 8.07
N LEU A 67 20.31 -15.85 9.02
CA LEU A 67 20.32 -15.03 10.24
C LEU A 67 20.38 -13.50 9.99
N CYS A 68 20.36 -13.06 8.72
CA CYS A 68 20.72 -11.70 8.29
C CYS A 68 19.57 -10.93 7.59
N HIS A 69 18.43 -11.56 7.29
CA HIS A 69 17.28 -10.88 6.69
C HIS A 69 16.06 -10.94 7.61
N GLN A 70 15.95 -9.90 8.44
CA GLN A 70 15.07 -9.75 9.61
C GLN A 70 13.57 -9.52 9.33
N ASN A 71 13.09 -9.68 8.09
CA ASN A 71 11.69 -9.38 7.77
C ASN A 71 10.93 -10.67 7.47
N GLU A 72 10.18 -11.16 8.46
CA GLU A 72 9.25 -12.26 8.26
C GLU A 72 8.26 -11.91 7.15
N ARG A 73 8.00 -12.86 6.25
CA ARG A 73 7.01 -12.71 5.17
C ARG A 73 5.91 -13.72 5.39
N LEU A 74 4.69 -13.23 5.54
CA LEU A 74 3.51 -14.04 5.75
C LEU A 74 2.54 -13.84 4.59
N PHE A 75 1.93 -14.93 4.17
CA PHE A 75 0.84 -14.92 3.21
C PHE A 75 -0.38 -15.57 3.87
N CYS A 76 -1.51 -14.89 3.83
CA CYS A 76 -2.77 -15.41 4.36
C CYS A 76 -3.90 -15.08 3.39
N GLY A 77 -4.82 -16.03 3.22
CA GLY A 77 -6.07 -15.83 2.49
C GLY A 77 -7.23 -16.27 3.38
N TYR A 78 -8.21 -15.40 3.57
CA TYR A 78 -9.41 -15.71 4.34
C TYR A 78 -10.61 -14.94 3.77
N ASP A 79 -11.72 -15.65 3.53
CA ASP A 79 -12.97 -15.08 3.02
C ASP A 79 -12.80 -14.26 1.72
N ASP A 80 -11.99 -14.79 0.78
CA ASP A 80 -11.57 -14.19 -0.49
C ASP A 80 -10.79 -12.86 -0.36
N ILE A 81 -10.26 -12.60 0.84
CA ILE A 81 -9.35 -11.49 1.12
C ILE A 81 -7.95 -12.08 1.30
N TYR A 82 -6.99 -11.53 0.58
CA TYR A 82 -5.62 -12.03 0.53
C TYR A 82 -4.67 -10.96 1.05
N CYS A 83 -3.80 -11.33 1.97
CA CYS A 83 -2.83 -10.44 2.58
C CYS A 83 -1.42 -10.98 2.40
N VAL A 84 -0.52 -10.14 1.89
CA VAL A 84 0.92 -10.32 1.99
C VAL A 84 1.42 -9.36 3.06
N PHE A 85 1.93 -9.91 4.15
CA PHE A 85 2.48 -9.14 5.27
C PHE A 85 4.00 -9.31 5.33
N MET A 86 4.68 -8.24 5.70
CA MET A 86 6.12 -8.16 5.86
C MET A 86 6.47 -7.50 7.19
N GLY A 87 7.46 -8.07 7.88
CA GLY A 87 7.97 -7.54 9.15
C GLY A 87 7.33 -8.23 10.34
N SER A 88 7.14 -7.53 11.45
CA SER A 88 6.56 -8.07 12.69
C SER A 88 5.86 -7.00 13.51
N LEU A 89 4.92 -7.43 14.36
CA LEU A 89 4.21 -6.54 15.28
C LEU A 89 4.61 -6.82 16.74
N ASN A 90 5.09 -5.78 17.43
CA ASN A 90 5.44 -5.81 18.85
C ASN A 90 4.21 -6.01 19.74
N ASN A 91 3.04 -5.55 19.30
CA ASN A 91 1.80 -5.58 20.07
C ASN A 91 0.76 -6.62 19.57
N LEU A 92 1.18 -7.62 18.76
CA LEU A 92 0.31 -8.64 18.19
C LEU A 92 -0.62 -9.29 19.22
N CYS A 93 -0.10 -9.70 20.38
CA CYS A 93 -0.89 -10.35 21.43
C CYS A 93 -2.02 -9.46 21.99
N ALA A 94 -1.81 -8.15 22.05
CA ALA A 94 -2.84 -7.20 22.48
C ALA A 94 -3.92 -7.07 21.40
N GLN A 95 -3.49 -6.95 20.14
CA GLN A 95 -4.38 -6.83 18.99
C GLN A 95 -5.24 -8.09 18.78
N ILE A 96 -4.67 -9.29 18.91
CA ILE A 96 -5.42 -10.57 18.87
C ILE A 96 -6.58 -10.57 19.88
N LYS A 97 -6.34 -10.06 21.10
CA LYS A 97 -7.39 -9.96 22.13
C LYS A 97 -8.45 -8.93 21.78
N GLN A 98 -8.04 -7.77 21.26
CA GLN A 98 -8.94 -6.68 20.88
C GLN A 98 -9.89 -7.08 19.74
N TYR A 99 -9.37 -7.79 18.74
CA TYR A 99 -10.17 -8.29 17.61
C TYR A 99 -10.85 -9.63 17.89
N GLY A 100 -10.66 -10.23 19.07
CA GLY A 100 -11.27 -11.52 19.42
C GLY A 100 -10.79 -12.70 18.56
N LEU A 101 -9.55 -12.65 18.08
CA LEU A 101 -8.95 -13.66 17.20
C LEU A 101 -8.49 -14.90 17.98
N ALA A 102 -8.31 -16.00 17.24
CA ALA A 102 -7.73 -17.22 17.80
C ALA A 102 -6.30 -16.97 18.32
N ARG A 103 -5.91 -17.69 19.38
CA ARG A 103 -4.61 -17.49 20.07
C ARG A 103 -3.38 -17.71 19.18
N ASN A 104 -3.53 -18.44 18.07
CA ASN A 104 -2.48 -18.74 17.10
C ASN A 104 -2.59 -17.87 15.83
N ALA A 105 -3.43 -16.83 15.83
CA ALA A 105 -3.46 -15.87 14.75
C ALA A 105 -2.10 -15.19 14.60
N ASN A 106 -1.69 -14.96 13.36
CA ASN A 106 -0.49 -14.22 13.01
C ASN A 106 -0.86 -12.81 12.51
N GLU A 107 0.15 -12.01 12.19
CA GLU A 107 0.02 -10.63 11.73
C GLU A 107 -0.82 -10.53 10.46
N ALA A 108 -0.65 -11.44 9.50
CA ALA A 108 -1.42 -11.44 8.26
C ALA A 108 -2.92 -11.69 8.53
N MET A 109 -3.25 -12.60 9.44
CA MET A 109 -4.64 -12.86 9.83
C MET A 109 -5.25 -11.68 10.60
N LEU A 110 -4.46 -11.03 11.47
CA LEU A 110 -4.86 -9.81 12.15
C LEU A 110 -5.20 -8.70 11.15
N VAL A 111 -4.35 -8.48 10.16
CA VAL A 111 -4.55 -7.44 9.14
C VAL A 111 -5.82 -7.70 8.32
N ILE A 112 -6.10 -8.96 7.94
CA ILE A 112 -7.34 -9.30 7.24
C ILE A 112 -8.56 -8.96 8.11
N GLU A 113 -8.55 -9.31 9.41
CA GLU A 113 -9.70 -9.02 10.28
C GLU A 113 -9.86 -7.52 10.57
N ALA A 114 -8.75 -6.79 10.70
CA ALA A 114 -8.75 -5.33 10.82
C ALA A 114 -9.37 -4.68 9.57
N TYR A 115 -8.98 -5.12 8.37
CA TYR A 115 -9.56 -4.66 7.10
C TYR A 115 -11.07 -4.98 7.02
N ARG A 116 -11.49 -6.20 7.37
CA ARG A 116 -12.92 -6.58 7.40
C ARG A 116 -13.72 -5.70 8.35
N THR A 117 -13.15 -5.38 9.52
CA THR A 117 -13.80 -4.49 10.48
C THR A 117 -13.99 -3.08 9.92
N LEU A 118 -12.99 -2.55 9.21
CA LEU A 118 -13.07 -1.25 8.52
C LEU A 118 -14.13 -1.27 7.41
N ARG A 119 -14.17 -2.32 6.60
CA ARG A 119 -15.10 -2.48 5.47
C ARG A 119 -16.55 -2.69 5.91
N ASP A 120 -16.78 -3.62 6.85
CA ASP A 120 -18.13 -4.14 7.15
C ASP A 120 -18.82 -3.41 8.31
N ARG A 121 -18.04 -2.89 9.28
CA ARG A 121 -18.58 -2.35 10.53
C ARG A 121 -18.26 -0.87 10.73
N GLY A 122 -17.13 -0.41 10.20
CA GLY A 122 -16.71 1.00 10.20
C GLY A 122 -16.84 1.79 11.51
N PRO A 123 -16.62 1.23 12.72
CA PRO A 123 -16.73 2.03 13.95
C PRO A 123 -15.58 3.03 14.11
N TYR A 124 -14.44 2.77 13.47
CA TYR A 124 -13.21 3.57 13.56
C TYR A 124 -12.65 3.85 12.17
N PRO A 125 -12.00 5.00 11.95
CA PRO A 125 -11.37 5.31 10.68
C PRO A 125 -10.08 4.49 10.48
N ALA A 126 -9.69 4.28 9.22
CA ALA A 126 -8.58 3.40 8.86
C ALA A 126 -7.23 3.86 9.46
N ASP A 127 -6.98 5.16 9.55
CA ASP A 127 -5.78 5.71 10.17
C ASP A 127 -5.65 5.27 11.63
N GLN A 128 -6.74 5.29 12.40
CA GLN A 128 -6.69 4.91 13.81
C GLN A 128 -6.34 3.43 13.97
N VAL A 129 -6.97 2.57 13.17
CA VAL A 129 -6.71 1.12 13.21
C VAL A 129 -5.27 0.78 12.87
N ILE A 130 -4.70 1.41 11.83
CA ILE A 130 -3.32 1.14 11.42
C ILE A 130 -2.31 1.80 12.35
N LYS A 131 -2.61 2.97 12.91
CA LYS A 131 -1.76 3.65 13.89
C LYS A 131 -1.62 2.86 15.19
N ASP A 132 -2.61 2.05 15.54
CA ASP A 132 -2.56 1.16 16.70
C ASP A 132 -1.67 -0.08 16.47
N LEU A 133 -1.18 -0.33 15.25
CA LEU A 133 -0.21 -1.38 14.98
C LEU A 133 1.21 -0.89 15.35
N ASP A 134 1.83 -1.55 16.31
CA ASP A 134 3.19 -1.23 16.76
C ASP A 134 4.17 -2.29 16.25
N GLY A 135 5.18 -1.87 15.49
CA GLY A 135 6.20 -2.74 14.93
C GLY A 135 6.75 -2.23 13.60
N SER A 136 7.71 -2.97 13.05
CA SER A 136 8.22 -2.76 11.71
C SER A 136 7.38 -3.56 10.74
N PHE A 137 6.50 -2.92 9.98
CA PHE A 137 5.59 -3.65 9.09
C PHE A 137 5.38 -2.99 7.73
N ALA A 138 5.04 -3.83 6.75
CA ALA A 138 4.36 -3.42 5.53
C ALA A 138 3.39 -4.52 5.13
N PHE A 139 2.26 -4.16 4.53
CA PHE A 139 1.35 -5.17 4.00
C PHE A 139 0.61 -4.69 2.76
N VAL A 140 0.15 -5.64 1.97
CA VAL A 140 -0.76 -5.44 0.86
C VAL A 140 -1.93 -6.41 1.03
N VAL A 141 -3.13 -5.87 1.09
CA VAL A 141 -4.40 -6.59 1.10
C VAL A 141 -5.10 -6.40 -0.23
N TYR A 142 -5.59 -7.50 -0.79
CA TYR A 142 -6.48 -7.51 -1.94
C TYR A 142 -7.76 -8.24 -1.57
N ASP A 143 -8.88 -7.55 -1.69
CA ASP A 143 -10.20 -8.12 -1.55
C ASP A 143 -10.76 -8.42 -2.94
N SER A 144 -10.81 -9.71 -3.30
CA SER A 144 -11.26 -10.11 -4.64
C SER A 144 -12.78 -10.03 -4.82
N LYS A 145 -13.56 -9.90 -3.73
CA LYS A 145 -15.03 -9.78 -3.82
C LYS A 145 -15.46 -8.42 -4.34
N VAL A 146 -14.80 -7.37 -3.85
CA VAL A 146 -15.10 -5.97 -4.24
C VAL A 146 -14.03 -5.37 -5.16
N GLY A 147 -12.89 -6.02 -5.33
CA GLY A 147 -11.78 -5.51 -6.14
C GLY A 147 -11.01 -4.37 -5.46
N THR A 148 -10.99 -4.34 -4.13
CA THR A 148 -10.37 -3.27 -3.35
C THR A 148 -8.92 -3.63 -2.98
N VAL A 149 -8.04 -2.64 -3.05
CA VAL A 149 -6.64 -2.75 -2.64
C VAL A 149 -6.42 -1.89 -1.39
N PHE A 150 -5.76 -2.46 -0.39
CA PHE A 150 -5.42 -1.76 0.84
C PHE A 150 -3.98 -2.06 1.25
N THR A 151 -3.12 -1.06 1.21
CA THR A 151 -1.68 -1.18 1.46
C THR A 151 -1.25 -0.23 2.55
N ALA A 152 -0.37 -0.65 3.45
CA ALA A 152 0.23 0.26 4.42
C ALA A 152 1.72 -0.03 4.64
N LEU A 153 2.44 1.01 5.05
CA LEU A 153 3.83 0.94 5.48
C LEU A 153 3.98 1.62 6.84
N GLY A 154 4.57 0.91 7.81
CA GLY A 154 4.91 1.42 9.14
C GLY A 154 5.78 2.67 9.06
N SER A 155 5.73 3.51 10.10
CA SER A 155 6.48 4.78 10.13
C SER A 155 7.92 4.67 10.64
N ASP A 156 8.29 3.53 11.21
CA ASP A 156 9.60 3.30 11.83
C ASP A 156 10.76 3.11 10.82
N GLY A 157 10.43 2.87 9.55
CA GLY A 157 11.39 2.63 8.48
C GLY A 157 12.13 1.28 8.56
N GLY A 158 11.68 0.35 9.42
CA GLY A 158 12.29 -0.98 9.55
C GLY A 158 12.01 -1.88 8.35
N VAL A 159 10.87 -1.69 7.70
CA VAL A 159 10.53 -2.31 6.41
C VAL A 159 10.59 -1.25 5.30
N LYS A 160 10.98 -1.68 4.10
CA LYS A 160 10.98 -0.85 2.90
C LYS A 160 9.98 -1.40 1.91
N LEU A 161 9.21 -0.49 1.33
CA LEU A 161 8.26 -0.80 0.29
C LEU A 161 8.40 0.24 -0.82
N TYR A 162 8.23 -0.20 -2.05
CA TYR A 162 8.32 0.61 -3.25
C TYR A 162 7.08 0.39 -4.09
N TRP A 163 6.73 1.38 -4.89
CA TRP A 163 5.59 1.33 -5.78
C TRP A 163 5.87 2.11 -7.05
N GLY A 164 5.19 1.73 -8.13
CA GLY A 164 5.34 2.37 -9.43
C GLY A 164 4.22 1.98 -10.38
N ILE A 165 4.31 2.54 -11.58
CA ILE A 165 3.33 2.37 -12.65
C ILE A 165 3.99 1.59 -13.81
N ALA A 166 3.40 0.45 -14.16
CA ALA A 166 3.80 -0.39 -15.29
C ALA A 166 3.38 0.20 -16.64
N ALA A 167 3.76 -0.46 -17.74
CA ALA A 167 3.56 0.06 -19.10
C ALA A 167 2.07 0.25 -19.48
N ASP A 168 1.19 -0.58 -18.93
CA ASP A 168 -0.26 -0.57 -19.18
C ASP A 168 -1.05 0.36 -18.23
N GLY A 169 -0.35 0.98 -17.27
CA GLY A 169 -0.92 1.78 -16.19
C GLY A 169 -1.18 1.02 -14.89
N SER A 170 -0.87 -0.27 -14.83
CA SER A 170 -1.04 -1.09 -13.62
C SER A 170 -0.11 -0.63 -12.50
N VAL A 171 -0.58 -0.71 -11.26
CA VAL A 171 0.22 -0.40 -10.07
C VAL A 171 1.05 -1.61 -9.71
N VAL A 172 2.36 -1.42 -9.54
CA VAL A 172 3.30 -2.44 -9.07
C VAL A 172 3.81 -2.04 -7.70
N ILE A 173 3.72 -2.94 -6.73
CA ILE A 173 4.19 -2.77 -5.35
C ILE A 173 5.16 -3.89 -5.01
N SER A 174 6.33 -3.58 -4.47
CA SER A 174 7.36 -4.57 -4.14
C SER A 174 8.30 -4.05 -3.07
N ASP A 175 8.88 -4.94 -2.27
CA ASP A 175 9.99 -4.62 -1.35
C ASP A 175 11.35 -4.62 -2.05
N ASP A 176 11.43 -5.18 -3.25
CA ASP A 176 12.63 -5.20 -4.07
C ASP A 176 12.65 -4.01 -5.04
N LEU A 177 13.62 -3.12 -4.83
CA LEU A 177 13.84 -1.93 -5.64
C LEU A 177 14.22 -2.26 -7.08
N GLU A 178 14.98 -3.32 -7.32
CA GLU A 178 15.44 -3.68 -8.66
C GLU A 178 14.29 -4.20 -9.50
N VAL A 179 13.36 -4.96 -8.90
CA VAL A 179 12.11 -5.37 -9.53
C VAL A 179 11.28 -4.16 -9.94
N ILE A 180 11.16 -3.14 -9.07
CA ILE A 180 10.42 -1.92 -9.39
C ILE A 180 11.08 -1.13 -10.52
N LYS A 181 12.41 -0.93 -10.48
CA LYS A 181 13.14 -0.22 -11.55
C LYS A 181 13.02 -0.95 -12.89
N ALA A 182 13.11 -2.27 -12.88
CA ALA A 182 12.97 -3.09 -14.09
C ALA A 182 11.55 -2.99 -14.67
N SER A 183 10.53 -2.93 -13.81
CA SER A 183 9.12 -2.95 -14.21
C SER A 183 8.57 -1.58 -14.61
N CYS A 184 8.90 -0.55 -13.84
CA CYS A 184 8.28 0.79 -13.92
C CYS A 184 9.20 1.85 -14.55
N ALA A 185 10.42 1.48 -14.94
CA ALA A 185 11.44 2.39 -15.47
C ALA A 185 11.71 3.59 -14.55
N LYS A 186 11.22 4.79 -14.87
CA LYS A 186 11.37 6.02 -14.07
C LYS A 186 10.07 6.38 -13.31
N SER A 187 8.96 5.69 -13.56
CA SER A 187 7.64 5.94 -12.95
C SER A 187 7.48 5.16 -11.64
N PHE A 188 8.37 5.41 -10.69
CA PHE A 188 8.33 4.77 -9.38
C PHE A 188 8.86 5.66 -8.27
N ALA A 189 8.51 5.32 -7.04
CA ALA A 189 9.00 5.94 -5.83
C ALA A 189 9.06 4.91 -4.68
N PRO A 190 9.71 5.23 -3.56
CA PRO A 190 9.44 4.57 -2.29
C PRO A 190 7.97 4.81 -1.92
N PHE A 191 7.33 3.77 -1.37
CA PHE A 191 6.04 3.95 -0.72
C PHE A 191 6.28 4.77 0.56
N PRO A 192 5.48 5.82 0.83
CA PRO A 192 5.75 6.72 1.94
C PRO A 192 5.51 6.02 3.28
N ALA A 193 6.48 6.14 4.19
CA ALA A 193 6.36 5.62 5.56
C ALA A 193 5.21 6.34 6.29
N GLY A 194 4.55 5.64 7.21
CA GLY A 194 3.45 6.24 7.98
C GLY A 194 2.19 6.49 7.15
N CYS A 195 2.03 5.79 6.03
CA CYS A 195 0.92 5.99 5.10
C CYS A 195 0.16 4.72 4.76
N ILE A 196 -1.09 4.92 4.34
CA ILE A 196 -2.03 3.95 3.79
C ILE A 196 -2.34 4.35 2.36
N PHE A 197 -2.49 3.37 1.48
CA PHE A 197 -3.13 3.51 0.18
C PHE A 197 -4.37 2.62 0.13
N HIS A 198 -5.53 3.22 -0.16
CA HIS A 198 -6.79 2.52 -0.43
C HIS A 198 -7.22 2.82 -1.86
N SER A 199 -7.60 1.81 -2.65
CA SER A 199 -7.91 1.99 -4.08
C SER A 199 -9.00 3.04 -4.37
N GLU A 200 -9.96 3.21 -3.45
CA GLU A 200 -11.01 4.22 -3.55
C GLU A 200 -10.71 5.51 -2.78
N GLY A 201 -9.87 5.42 -1.74
CA GLY A 201 -9.58 6.53 -0.82
C GLY A 201 -8.29 7.29 -1.14
N GLY A 202 -7.50 6.77 -2.06
CA GLY A 202 -6.19 7.29 -2.40
C GLY A 202 -5.15 7.06 -1.29
N LEU A 203 -4.13 7.90 -1.31
CA LEU A 203 -3.01 7.85 -0.39
C LEU A 203 -3.23 8.84 0.78
N MET A 204 -3.04 8.39 2.01
CA MET A 204 -3.19 9.20 3.22
C MET A 204 -2.15 8.84 4.28
N SER A 205 -1.80 9.79 5.16
CA SER A 205 -0.96 9.51 6.32
C SER A 205 -1.81 9.06 7.50
N PHE A 206 -1.48 7.94 8.13
CA PHE A 206 -2.15 7.54 9.39
C PHE A 206 -1.50 8.19 10.62
N GLU A 207 -0.28 8.71 10.49
CA GLU A 207 0.35 9.50 11.55
C GLU A 207 -0.28 10.89 11.66
N HIS A 208 -0.59 11.49 10.51
CA HIS A 208 -1.15 12.82 10.35
C HIS A 208 -2.41 12.81 9.45
N PRO A 209 -3.51 12.17 9.88
CA PRO A 209 -4.70 11.96 9.04
C PRO A 209 -5.41 13.24 8.60
N MET A 210 -5.22 14.34 9.34
CA MET A 210 -5.83 15.63 9.01
C MET A 210 -4.98 16.48 8.06
N ASN A 211 -3.81 16.01 7.64
CA ASN A 211 -2.87 16.76 6.82
C ASN A 211 -2.85 16.22 5.38
N LYS A 212 -2.75 17.11 4.39
CA LYS A 212 -2.62 16.73 2.98
C LYS A 212 -1.24 16.12 2.74
N LEU A 213 -1.16 15.14 1.85
CA LEU A 213 0.11 14.67 1.30
C LEU A 213 0.46 15.50 0.06
N ARG A 214 1.73 15.89 -0.05
CA ARG A 214 2.26 16.67 -1.17
C ARG A 214 3.29 15.86 -1.94
N ALA A 215 3.13 15.83 -3.26
CA ALA A 215 4.11 15.25 -4.16
C ALA A 215 5.38 16.12 -4.23
N MET A 216 6.52 15.48 -4.00
CA MET A 216 7.86 16.04 -4.07
C MET A 216 8.56 15.44 -5.29
N PRO A 217 8.81 16.24 -6.34
CA PRO A 217 9.47 15.75 -7.54
C PRO A 217 10.85 15.17 -7.20
N ARG A 218 11.20 14.07 -7.86
CA ARG A 218 12.46 13.34 -7.64
C ARG A 218 13.30 13.36 -8.91
N VAL A 219 14.60 13.47 -8.74
CA VAL A 219 15.60 13.29 -9.80
C VAL A 219 16.53 12.16 -9.39
N ASP A 220 16.89 11.29 -10.32
CA ASP A 220 17.88 10.24 -10.08
C ASP A 220 19.32 10.71 -10.28
N SER A 221 20.28 9.80 -10.14
CA SER A 221 21.71 10.09 -10.32
C SER A 221 22.08 10.47 -11.77
N GLU A 222 21.23 10.20 -12.75
CA GLU A 222 21.43 10.55 -14.16
C GLU A 222 20.87 11.95 -14.47
N GLY A 223 20.29 12.64 -13.48
CA GLY A 223 19.64 13.93 -13.69
C GLY A 223 18.24 13.80 -14.31
N VAL A 224 17.66 12.60 -14.32
CA VAL A 224 16.36 12.32 -14.95
C VAL A 224 15.23 12.35 -13.91
N MET A 225 14.12 12.99 -14.25
CA MET A 225 12.92 13.05 -13.40
C MET A 225 12.33 11.65 -13.20
N CYS A 226 12.09 11.28 -11.95
CA CYS A 226 11.40 10.06 -11.53
C CYS A 226 10.03 10.37 -10.94
N GLY A 227 9.26 9.31 -10.67
CA GLY A 227 8.05 9.39 -9.86
C GLY A 227 8.29 10.11 -8.53
N SER A 228 7.27 10.83 -8.07
CA SER A 228 7.38 11.72 -6.92
C SER A 228 7.39 10.96 -5.59
N ASN A 229 8.12 11.50 -4.62
CA ASN A 229 7.96 11.10 -3.22
C ASN A 229 6.75 11.82 -2.63
N PHE A 230 6.05 11.23 -1.67
CA PHE A 230 4.93 11.88 -1.00
C PHE A 230 5.31 12.20 0.45
N LYS A 231 5.05 13.44 0.88
CA LYS A 231 5.34 13.91 2.24
C LYS A 231 4.14 14.64 2.83
N VAL A 232 3.99 14.55 4.14
CA VAL A 232 2.97 15.29 4.87
C VAL A 232 3.22 16.79 4.75
N ASP A 233 2.20 17.54 4.35
CA ASP A 233 2.18 18.99 4.43
C ASP A 233 1.64 19.40 5.81
N HIS A 234 2.52 19.85 6.68
CA HIS A 234 2.16 20.25 8.04
C HIS A 234 1.30 21.52 8.10
N TYR A 235 1.20 22.27 6.99
CA TYR A 235 0.46 23.53 6.91
C TYR A 235 -0.89 23.39 6.18
N ALA A 236 -1.03 22.39 5.30
CA ALA A 236 -2.26 22.13 4.57
C ALA A 236 -3.08 21.01 5.21
N ARG A 237 -4.35 21.30 5.54
CA ARG A 237 -5.30 20.30 6.06
C ARG A 237 -6.17 19.71 4.98
N VAL A 238 -6.58 18.45 5.18
CA VAL A 238 -7.61 17.80 4.35
C VAL A 238 -8.93 18.55 4.57
N ASP A 239 -9.64 18.83 3.48
CA ASP A 239 -10.93 19.50 3.53
C ASP A 239 -11.90 18.57 4.27
N SER A 240 -12.19 18.90 5.52
CA SER A 240 -13.12 18.15 6.36
C SER A 240 -14.44 18.88 6.38
N ILE A 241 -15.55 18.13 6.36
CA ILE A 241 -16.88 18.67 6.63
C ILE A 241 -16.78 19.49 7.93
N PRO A 242 -17.25 20.75 7.96
CA PRO A 242 -17.22 21.54 9.19
C PRO A 242 -17.88 20.73 10.29
N ARG A 243 -17.20 20.58 11.44
CA ARG A 243 -17.85 20.05 12.64
C ARG A 243 -18.91 21.05 13.06
N VAL A 244 -20.12 20.89 12.53
CA VAL A 244 -21.31 21.50 13.10
C VAL A 244 -21.52 20.85 14.46
N GLY A 245 -21.30 21.63 15.53
CA GLY A 245 -21.63 21.21 16.88
C GLY A 245 -23.12 20.90 16.98
N SER A 246 -23.53 20.20 18.04
CA SER A 246 -24.95 19.88 18.31
C SER A 246 -25.88 21.10 18.44
N GLU A 247 -25.33 22.32 18.40
CA GLU A 247 -26.05 23.59 18.37
C GLU A 247 -26.25 24.19 16.97
N ALA A 248 -25.75 23.52 15.91
CA ALA A 248 -25.94 24.00 14.55
C ALA A 248 -27.40 23.85 14.12
N ASN A 249 -28.07 24.99 13.98
CA ASN A 249 -29.44 25.10 13.51
C ASN A 249 -29.50 24.73 12.02
N TRP A 250 -30.09 23.58 11.70
CA TRP A 250 -30.22 23.04 10.32
C TRP A 250 -31.05 23.92 9.37
N ALA A 251 -31.56 25.07 9.84
CA ALA A 251 -32.45 25.96 9.10
C ALA A 251 -31.74 27.08 8.31
N GLU A 252 -30.42 27.27 8.46
CA GLU A 252 -29.67 28.29 7.71
C GLU A 252 -28.85 27.67 6.56
N TRP A 253 -29.51 26.93 5.68
CA TRP A 253 -28.99 26.71 4.33
C TRP A 253 -29.71 27.67 3.39
N ASN A 254 -29.10 28.81 3.12
CA ASN A 254 -29.57 29.75 2.10
C ASN A 254 -28.65 29.59 0.87
N PRO A 255 -29.09 28.90 -0.20
CA PRO A 255 -28.31 28.76 -1.41
C PRO A 255 -28.61 29.93 -2.34
N HIS A 256 -28.00 31.09 -2.08
CA HIS A 256 -27.94 32.18 -3.06
C HIS A 256 -26.56 32.85 -3.04
N GLU A 257 -25.73 32.37 -3.97
CA GLU A 257 -24.86 33.07 -4.95
C GLU A 257 -24.72 34.61 -4.90
N PRO A 258 -23.65 35.20 -5.47
CA PRO A 258 -22.96 34.78 -6.71
C PRO A 258 -21.46 34.49 -6.61
#